data_AF-A0A1H9P4P1-F1
#
_entry.id   AF-A0A1H9P4P1-F1
#
_cell.length_a   1.000
_cell.length_b   1.000
_cell.length_c   1.000
_cell.angle_alpha   90.00
_cell.angle_beta   90.00
_cell.angle_gamma   90.00
#
_symmetry.space_group_name_H-M   'P 1'
#
loop_
_entity.id
_entity.type
_entity.pdbx_description
1 polymer ?
#
loop_
_entity_poly.entity_id
_entity_poly.type
_entity_poly.pdbx_seq_one_letter_code
_entity_poly.pdbx_strand_id
1 'polypeptide(L)' 'MRAREWAIAGAFRDPEEYDIPTLPAWRVCRRDCGGLAFADGDDEPFITADCPVTVRR' A
#
# COMPACT_ATOMS: atom_id res chain seq x y z
N MET A 1 18.41 -5.51 3.74
CA MET A 1 16.95 -5.66 3.90
C MET A 1 16.57 -5.11 5.28
N ARG A 2 15.88 -3.97 5.39
CA ARG A 2 15.62 -3.24 6.65
C ARG A 2 14.18 -3.38 7.16
N ALA A 3 13.51 -4.50 6.85
CA ALA A 3 12.08 -4.70 7.10
C ALA A 3 11.67 -4.43 8.56
N ARG A 4 12.50 -4.82 9.54
CA ARG A 4 12.24 -4.58 10.97
C ARG A 4 12.32 -3.10 11.35
N GLU A 5 13.30 -2.39 10.82
CA GLU A 5 13.52 -0.95 11.09
C GLU A 5 12.36 -0.14 10.54
N TRP A 6 11.89 -0.47 9.34
CA TRP A 6 10.72 0.17 8.71
C TRP A 6 9.44 -0.08 9.49
N ALA A 7 9.24 -1.30 10.00
CA ALA A 7 8.08 -1.63 10.82
C ALA A 7 8.05 -0.87 12.15
N ILE A 8 9.22 -0.65 12.78
CA ILE A 8 9.32 0.12 14.03
C ILE A 8 9.12 1.61 13.75
N ALA A 9 9.78 2.15 12.71
CA ALA A 9 9.64 3.54 12.31
C ALA A 9 8.17 3.89 12.03
N GLY A 10 7.48 3.12 11.17
CA GLY A 10 6.07 3.37 10.86
C GLY A 10 5.07 3.16 12.01
N ALA A 11 5.43 2.44 13.07
CA ALA A 11 4.52 2.17 14.19
C ALA A 11 4.69 3.12 15.39
N PHE A 12 5.87 3.71 15.57
CA PHE A 12 6.21 4.43 16.82
C PHE A 12 6.90 5.78 16.60
N ARG A 13 7.29 6.12 15.38
CA ARG A 13 8.03 7.34 15.04
C ARG A 13 7.57 7.89 13.69
N ASP A 14 8.13 9.04 13.30
CA ASP A 14 8.01 9.49 11.94
C ASP A 14 9.08 8.76 11.08
N PRO A 15 8.69 8.05 10.00
CA PRO A 15 9.65 7.42 9.09
C PRO A 15 10.69 8.40 8.50
N GLU A 16 10.32 9.68 8.32
CA GLU A 16 11.23 10.70 7.78
C GLU A 16 12.44 10.96 8.69
N GLU A 17 12.31 10.75 10.01
CA GLU A 17 13.42 10.84 10.97
C GLU A 17 14.54 9.79 10.75
N TYR A 18 14.26 8.77 9.92
CA TYR A 18 15.16 7.65 9.63
C TYR A 18 15.55 7.59 8.15
N ASP A 19 15.40 8.68 7.40
CA ASP A 19 15.59 8.73 5.94
C ASP A 19 14.72 7.70 5.18
N ILE A 20 13.61 7.26 5.79
CA ILE A 20 12.65 6.36 5.15
C ILE A 20 11.64 7.24 4.42
N PRO A 21 11.49 7.10 3.09
CA PRO A 21 10.57 7.92 2.34
C PRO A 21 9.13 7.63 2.76
N THR A 22 8.34 8.69 2.85
CA THR A 22 6.89 8.61 3.05
C THR A 22 6.27 7.81 1.92
N LEU A 23 5.44 6.82 2.27
CA LEU A 23 4.78 5.99 1.28
C LEU A 23 3.77 6.83 0.49
N PRO A 24 3.73 6.69 -0.85
CA PRO A 24 2.71 7.33 -1.65
C PRO A 24 1.31 6.82 -1.23
N ALA A 25 0.36 7.74 -1.18
CA ALA A 25 -1.02 7.43 -0.82
C ALA A 25 -1.75 6.82 -2.02
N TRP A 26 -1.77 5.49 -2.11
CA TRP A 26 -2.50 4.79 -3.17
C TRP A 26 -3.98 4.68 -2.85
N ARG A 27 -4.83 4.94 -3.86
CA ARG A 27 -6.23 4.61 -3.79
C ARG A 27 -6.43 3.13 -4.07
N VAL A 28 -7.30 2.53 -3.26
CA VAL A 28 -7.74 1.15 -3.45
C VAL A 28 -9.17 1.19 -3.98
N CYS A 29 -9.36 0.69 -5.19
CA CYS A 29 -10.66 0.63 -5.86
C CYS A 29 -11.11 -0.83 -5.95
N ARG A 30 -12.33 -1.11 -5.49
CA ARG A 30 -12.97 -2.40 -5.71
C ARG A 30 -13.81 -2.32 -6.97
N ARG A 31 -13.53 -3.20 -7.93
CA ARG A 31 -14.27 -3.27 -9.20
C ARG A 31 -15.56 -4.07 -9.01
N ASP A 32 -16.56 -3.80 -9.84
CA ASP A 32 -17.87 -4.47 -9.77
C ASP A 32 -17.79 -6.00 -9.93
N CYS A 33 -16.77 -6.48 -10.64
CA CYS A 33 -16.47 -7.91 -10.81
C CYS A 33 -15.80 -8.56 -9.58
N GLY A 34 -15.62 -7.83 -8.47
CA GLY A 34 -14.92 -8.31 -7.28
C GLY A 34 -13.39 -8.15 -7.35
N GLY A 35 -12.88 -7.61 -8.46
CA GLY A 35 -11.46 -7.28 -8.62
C GLY A 35 -10.99 -6.15 -7.72
N LEU A 36 -9.67 -6.07 -7.54
CA LEU A 36 -8.97 -5.03 -6.79
C LEU A 36 -8.03 -4.28 -7.71
N ALA A 37 -8.00 -2.96 -7.60
CA ALA A 37 -7.09 -2.12 -8.34
C ALA A 37 -6.43 -1.09 -7.41
N PHE A 38 -5.15 -0.83 -7.63
CA PHE A 38 -4.40 0.24 -6.98
C PHE A 38 -4.04 1.31 -8.02
N ALA A 39 -4.29 2.56 -7.65
CA ALA A 39 -3.99 3.73 -8.47
C ALA A 39 -3.32 4.80 -7.60
N ASP A 40 -2.52 5.65 -8.25
CA ASP A 40 -2.04 6.89 -7.65
C ASP A 40 -3.06 7.99 -7.94
N GLY A 41 -3.68 8.54 -6.90
CA GLY A 41 -4.79 9.50 -7.09
C GLY A 41 -5.89 8.97 -8.02
N ASP A 42 -6.22 9.77 -9.05
CA ASP A 42 -7.25 9.45 -10.05
C ASP A 42 -6.65 8.96 -11.39
N ASP A 43 -5.37 8.57 -11.38
CA ASP A 43 -4.68 8.03 -12.55
C ASP A 43 -5.11 6.59 -12.89
N GLU A 44 -4.66 6.10 -14.04
CA GLU A 44 -4.90 4.72 -14.48
C GLU A 44 -4.29 3.72 -13.48
N PRO A 45 -5.05 2.67 -13.07
CA PRO A 45 -4.53 1.66 -12.16
C PRO A 45 -3.28 0.95 -12.69
N PHE A 46 -2.25 0.87 -11.86
CA PHE A 46 -0.97 0.25 -12.21
C PHE A 46 -0.81 -1.17 -11.64
N ILE A 47 -1.60 -1.54 -10.62
CA ILE A 47 -1.71 -2.92 -10.13
C ILE A 47 -3.19 -3.30 -10.12
N THR A 48 -3.50 -4.44 -10.74
CA THR A 48 -4.85 -4.99 -10.78
C THR A 48 -4.84 -6.48 -10.46
N ALA A 49 -5.83 -6.94 -9.71
CA ALA A 49 -6.06 -8.35 -9.44
C ALA A 49 -7.54 -8.65 -9.68
N ASP A 50 -7.84 -9.60 -10.56
CA ASP A 50 -9.23 -9.92 -10.90
C ASP A 50 -9.94 -10.76 -9.82
N CYS A 51 -9.21 -11.70 -9.19
CA CYS A 51 -9.75 -12.59 -8.15
C CYS A 51 -8.93 -12.52 -6.85
N PRO A 52 -8.93 -11.39 -6.13
CA PRO A 52 -8.19 -11.23 -4.89
C PRO A 52 -8.78 -12.09 -3.76
N VAL A 53 -7.92 -12.77 -3.00
CA VAL A 53 -8.32 -13.55 -1.83
C VAL A 53 -7.99 -12.79 -0.55
N THR A 54 -8.98 -12.62 0.32
CA THR A 54 -8.77 -12.00 1.63
C THR A 54 -8.00 -12.96 2.54
N VAL A 55 -6.81 -12.56 2.98
CA VAL A 55 -6.06 -13.26 4.03
C VAL A 55 -6.36 -12.59 5.36
N ARG A 56 -6.87 -13.33 6.34
CA ARG A 56 -7.00 -12.85 7.74
C ARG A 56 -5.64 -13.03 8.43
N ARG A 57 -5.14 -11.98 9.06
CA ARG A 57 -3.99 -12.03 9.97
C ARG A 57 -4.45 -12.24 11.40
#